data_AF-F8ALW4-F1
#
_entry.id   AF-F8ALW4-F1
#
_cell.length_a   1.000
_cell.length_b   1.000
_cell.length_c   1.000
_cell.angle_alpha   90.00
_cell.angle_beta   90.00
_cell.angle_gamma   90.00
#
_symmetry.space_group_name_H-M   'P 1'
#
loop_
_entity.id
_entity.type
_entity.pdbx_description
1 polymer ?
#
loop_
_entity_poly.entity_id
_entity_poly.type
_entity_poly.pdbx_seq_one_letter_code
_entity_poly.pdbx_strand_id
1 'polypeptide(L)'
;MDEETKKIIKNMKCPICGGDDCIKKSAVELYLNMIKMFFKYQEKDSEITYKKYPTVGEIGECKKTSKRIWLCPYCKKPFESNYELGKVVIKCPNCGKTLCIPISNRTFC
;
A
#
# COMPACT_ATOMS: atom_id res chain seq x y z
N MET A 1 3.34 18.73 -0.09
CA MET A 1 2.28 17.73 -0.34
C MET A 1 1.06 18.46 -0.85
N ASP A 2 0.50 18.02 -1.98
CA ASP A 2 -0.63 18.65 -2.67
C ASP A 2 -1.94 18.53 -1.88
N GLU A 3 -2.85 19.49 -2.12
CA GLU A 3 -4.11 19.65 -1.39
C GLU A 3 -5.10 18.51 -1.68
N GLU A 4 -5.02 17.94 -2.88
CA GLU A 4 -5.78 16.75 -3.29
C GLU A 4 -5.41 15.53 -2.44
N THR A 5 -4.12 15.27 -2.23
CA THR A 5 -3.65 14.17 -1.41
C THR A 5 -4.10 14.31 0.05
N LYS A 6 -4.08 15.54 0.62
CA LYS A 6 -4.61 15.80 1.96
C LYS A 6 -6.10 15.47 2.08
N LYS A 7 -6.89 15.82 1.06
CA LYS A 7 -8.32 15.51 1.00
C LYS A 7 -8.58 14.01 0.94
N ILE A 8 -7.80 13.26 0.15
CA ILE A 8 -7.87 11.79 0.06
C ILE A 8 -7.59 11.17 1.44
N ILE A 9 -6.52 11.60 2.12
CA ILE A 9 -6.14 11.08 3.45
C ILE A 9 -7.22 11.38 4.49
N LYS A 10 -7.78 12.58 4.47
CA LYS A 10 -8.81 13.00 5.44
C LYS A 10 -10.05 12.10 5.38
N ASN A 11 -10.45 11.71 4.17
CA ASN A 11 -11.66 10.93 3.89
C ASN A 11 -11.41 9.41 3.81
N MET A 12 -10.18 8.95 4.06
CA MET A 12 -9.84 7.55 3.92
C MET A 12 -10.48 6.73 5.05
N LYS A 13 -11.15 5.64 4.69
CA LYS A 13 -11.84 4.74 5.61
C LYS A 13 -11.28 3.33 5.54
N CYS A 14 -11.43 2.59 6.63
CA CYS A 14 -11.09 1.17 6.67
C CYS A 14 -11.86 0.42 5.56
N PRO A 15 -11.16 -0.30 4.66
CA PRO A 15 -11.82 -1.03 3.57
C PRO A 15 -12.58 -2.27 4.06
N ILE A 16 -12.38 -2.68 5.33
CA ILE A 16 -12.96 -3.89 5.92
C ILE A 16 -14.19 -3.56 6.75
N CYS A 17 -14.10 -2.55 7.63
CA CYS A 17 -15.18 -2.23 8.58
C CYS A 17 -15.78 -0.83 8.42
N GLY A 18 -15.28 0.00 7.50
CA GLY A 18 -15.73 1.37 7.28
C GLY A 18 -15.34 2.38 8.37
N GLY A 19 -14.61 1.96 9.42
CA GLY A 19 -14.17 2.83 10.50
C GLY A 19 -13.03 3.78 10.10
N ASP A 20 -12.97 4.94 10.74
CA ASP A 20 -12.01 6.01 10.43
C ASP A 20 -10.72 5.92 11.27
N ASP A 21 -10.71 5.12 12.34
CA ASP A 21 -9.64 5.02 13.34
C ASP A 21 -8.69 3.81 13.12
N CYS A 22 -8.98 2.97 12.13
CA CYS A 22 -8.14 1.84 11.75
C CYS A 22 -6.92 2.26 10.90
N ILE A 23 -6.99 3.44 10.27
CA ILE A 23 -5.96 3.94 9.35
C ILE A 23 -5.13 5.02 10.05
N LYS A 24 -3.82 4.82 10.07
CA LYS A 24 -2.86 5.80 10.59
C LYS A 24 -2.56 6.81 9.48
N LYS A 25 -3.20 7.99 9.53
CA LYS A 25 -3.02 9.05 8.51
C LYS A 25 -1.57 9.47 8.31
N SER A 26 -0.78 9.53 9.38
CA SER A 26 0.66 9.80 9.31
C SER A 26 1.44 8.73 8.52
N ALA A 27 1.03 7.45 8.62
CA ALA A 27 1.62 6.37 7.83
C ALA A 27 1.28 6.51 6.35
N VAL A 28 0.05 6.92 6.03
CA VAL A 28 -0.37 7.23 4.65
C VAL A 28 0.49 8.36 4.07
N GLU A 29 0.65 9.45 4.80
CA GLU A 29 1.45 10.60 4.38
C GLU A 29 2.91 10.22 4.13
N LEU A 30 3.53 9.51 5.08
CA LEU A 30 4.91 9.05 4.96
C LEU A 30 5.09 8.15 3.73
N TYR A 31 4.21 7.17 3.56
CA TYR A 31 4.26 6.26 2.43
C TYR A 31 4.10 6.97 1.09
N LEU A 32 3.11 7.87 0.96
CA LEU A 32 2.88 8.59 -0.30
C LEU A 32 4.04 9.54 -0.65
N ASN A 33 4.73 10.10 0.35
CA ASN A 33 5.93 10.89 0.10
C ASN A 33 7.10 10.01 -0.37
N MET A 34 7.31 8.85 0.27
CA MET A 34 8.35 7.89 -0.14
C MET A 34 8.11 7.37 -1.57
N ILE A 35 6.87 7.03 -1.91
CA ILE A 35 6.57 6.42 -3.22
C ILE A 35 6.68 7.41 -4.39
N LYS A 36 6.58 8.72 -4.14
CA LYS A 36 6.86 9.74 -5.17
C LYS A 36 8.28 9.61 -5.71
N MET A 37 9.27 9.37 -4.83
CA MET A 37 10.65 9.14 -5.25
C MET A 37 10.79 7.83 -6.03
N PHE A 38 10.10 6.77 -5.59
CA PHE A 38 10.09 5.50 -6.31
C PHE A 38 9.64 5.69 -7.77
N PHE A 39 8.49 6.33 -8.00
CA PHE A 39 7.99 6.53 -9.36
C PHE A 39 8.90 7.43 -10.22
N LYS A 40 9.59 8.39 -9.59
CA LYS A 40 10.54 9.26 -10.30
C LYS A 40 11.74 8.48 -10.85
N TYR A 41 12.19 7.45 -10.14
CA TYR A 41 13.39 6.69 -10.47
C TYR A 41 13.09 5.22 -10.81
N GLN A 42 11.85 4.91 -11.18
CA GLN A 42 11.42 3.53 -11.40
C GLN A 42 12.10 2.92 -12.64
N GLU A 43 12.79 1.80 -12.45
CA GLU A 43 13.40 1.02 -13.52
C GLU A 43 12.40 -0.03 -14.05
N LYS A 44 11.60 0.34 -15.07
CA LYS A 44 10.51 -0.54 -15.59
C LYS A 44 11.01 -1.84 -16.23
N ASP A 45 12.22 -1.82 -16.77
CA ASP A 45 12.83 -2.95 -17.47
C ASP A 45 13.72 -3.80 -16.55
N SER A 46 13.78 -3.47 -15.26
CA SER A 46 14.58 -4.22 -14.30
C SER A 46 14.04 -5.65 -14.12
N GLU A 47 14.95 -6.62 -14.05
CA GLU A 47 14.64 -7.99 -13.63
C GLU A 47 14.33 -8.07 -12.12
N ILE A 48 14.75 -7.04 -11.35
CA ILE A 48 14.53 -6.97 -9.92
C ILE A 48 13.13 -6.44 -9.63
N THR A 49 12.29 -7.30 -9.03
CA THR A 49 10.85 -7.04 -8.85
C THR A 49 10.55 -5.75 -8.09
N TYR A 50 11.30 -5.43 -7.02
CA TYR A 50 11.08 -4.22 -6.22
C TYR A 50 11.59 -2.93 -6.87
N LYS A 51 12.41 -3.02 -7.92
CA LYS A 51 12.76 -1.88 -8.78
C LYS A 51 11.70 -1.66 -9.86
N LYS A 52 11.12 -2.76 -10.35
CA LYS A 52 10.10 -2.77 -11.40
C LYS A 52 8.70 -2.38 -10.90
N TYR A 53 8.29 -2.82 -9.71
CA TYR A 53 6.96 -2.54 -9.15
C TYR A 53 7.05 -1.88 -7.77
N PRO A 54 6.20 -0.88 -7.49
CA PRO A 54 6.20 -0.22 -6.20
C PRO A 54 5.73 -1.19 -5.10
N THR A 55 6.32 -1.05 -3.92
CA THR A 55 5.89 -1.78 -2.73
C THR A 55 4.56 -1.23 -2.22
N VAL A 56 3.66 -2.09 -1.75
CA VAL A 56 2.45 -1.66 -1.02
C VAL A 56 2.81 -0.90 0.26
N GLY A 57 1.99 0.07 0.64
CA GLY A 57 2.14 0.77 1.91
C GLY A 57 1.28 0.12 2.99
N GLU A 58 1.87 -0.35 4.08
CA GLU A 58 1.10 -0.76 5.26
C GLU A 58 0.70 0.50 6.05
N ILE A 59 -0.60 0.78 6.12
CA ILE A 59 -1.13 2.06 6.64
C ILE A 59 -1.99 1.91 7.91
N GLY A 60 -2.16 0.69 8.39
CA GLY A 60 -2.93 0.41 9.58
C GLY A 60 -3.41 -1.04 9.66
N GLU A 61 -4.28 -1.27 10.62
CA GLU A 61 -4.88 -2.57 10.90
C GLU A 61 -6.35 -2.37 11.29
N CYS A 62 -7.24 -3.23 10.78
CA CYS A 62 -8.65 -3.17 11.13
C CYS A 62 -8.86 -3.64 12.57
N LYS A 63 -9.31 -2.74 13.45
CA LYS A 63 -9.55 -3.05 14.87
C LYS A 63 -10.58 -4.16 15.13
N LYS A 64 -11.45 -4.47 14.15
CA LYS A 64 -12.47 -5.54 14.28
C LYS A 64 -11.96 -6.93 13.90
N THR A 65 -11.01 -6.99 12.96
CA THR A 65 -10.58 -8.27 12.36
C THR A 65 -9.09 -8.52 12.52
N SER A 66 -8.35 -7.54 13.06
CA SER A 66 -6.88 -7.50 13.12
C SER A 66 -6.17 -7.71 11.77
N LYS A 67 -6.90 -7.57 10.66
CA LYS A 67 -6.33 -7.67 9.33
C LYS A 67 -5.64 -6.37 8.95
N ARG A 68 -4.45 -6.50 8.36
CA ARG A 68 -3.65 -5.36 7.92
C ARG A 68 -4.31 -4.65 6.74
N ILE A 69 -4.10 -3.34 6.68
CA ILE A 69 -4.65 -2.47 5.65
C ILE A 69 -3.49 -1.97 4.80
N TRP A 70 -3.56 -2.23 3.51
CA TRP A 70 -2.57 -1.80 2.53
C TRP A 70 -3.09 -0.67 1.67
N LEU A 71 -2.18 0.18 1.21
CA LEU A 71 -2.46 1.27 0.29
C LEU A 71 -1.83 1.01 -1.07
N CYS A 72 -2.66 1.15 -2.12
CA CYS A 72 -2.16 1.11 -3.48
C CYS A 72 -1.60 2.49 -3.88
N PRO A 73 -0.35 2.58 -4.36
CA PRO A 73 0.24 3.84 -4.76
C PRO A 73 -0.28 4.36 -6.10
N TYR A 74 -0.90 3.51 -6.92
CA TYR A 74 -1.45 3.89 -8.21
C TYR A 74 -2.84 4.53 -8.11
N CYS A 75 -3.76 3.89 -7.40
CA CYS A 75 -5.14 4.38 -7.28
C CYS A 75 -5.40 5.08 -5.94
N LYS A 76 -4.42 5.11 -5.03
CA LYS A 76 -4.51 5.72 -3.69
C LYS A 76 -5.68 5.20 -2.85
N LYS A 77 -6.20 4.00 -3.16
CA LYS A 77 -7.28 3.35 -2.41
C LYS A 77 -6.73 2.31 -1.44
N PRO A 78 -7.21 2.29 -0.19
CA PRO A 78 -6.85 1.24 0.76
C PRO A 78 -7.54 -0.07 0.37
N PHE A 79 -6.95 -1.19 0.76
CA PHE A 79 -7.53 -2.53 0.59
C PHE A 79 -7.01 -3.47 1.69
N GLU A 80 -7.71 -4.58 1.90
CA GLU A 80 -7.30 -5.64 2.81
C GLU A 80 -6.00 -6.31 2.32
N SER A 81 -5.04 -6.55 3.21
CA SER A 81 -3.83 -7.29 2.88
C SER A 81 -4.16 -8.70 2.38
N ASN A 82 -3.63 -9.09 1.22
CA ASN A 82 -3.95 -10.34 0.56
C ASN A 82 -2.71 -11.08 0.03
N TYR A 83 -1.65 -11.16 0.84
CA TYR A 83 -0.49 -11.95 0.44
C TYR A 83 -0.75 -13.44 0.56
N GLU A 84 -0.10 -14.18 -0.33
CA GLU A 84 0.03 -15.62 -0.25
C GLU A 84 1.49 -15.97 0.02
N LEU A 85 1.70 -17.07 0.73
CA LEU A 85 3.04 -17.57 1.04
C LEU A 85 3.82 -17.86 -0.25
N GLY A 86 5.08 -17.41 -0.29
CA GLY A 86 5.95 -17.57 -1.46
C GLY A 86 5.73 -16.56 -2.60
N LYS A 87 4.68 -15.73 -2.55
CA LYS A 87 4.49 -14.67 -3.56
C LYS A 87 5.24 -13.40 -3.15
N VAL A 88 5.93 -12.80 -4.13
CA VAL A 88 6.64 -11.51 -3.97
C VAL A 88 5.85 -10.32 -4.52
N VAL A 89 4.77 -10.59 -5.27
CA VAL A 89 3.88 -9.60 -5.86
C VAL A 89 2.41 -9.95 -5.63
N ILE A 90 1.56 -8.93 -5.65
CA ILE A 90 0.11 -9.03 -5.64
C ILE A 90 -0.51 -8.11 -6.69
N LYS A 91 -1.75 -8.36 -7.08
CA LYS A 91 -2.55 -7.41 -7.87
C LYS A 91 -3.44 -6.61 -6.94
N CYS A 92 -3.47 -5.29 -7.15
CA CYS A 92 -4.39 -4.43 -6.43
C CYS A 92 -5.84 -4.81 -6.80
N PRO A 93 -6.73 -5.08 -5.83
CA PRO A 93 -8.13 -5.42 -6.12
C PRO A 93 -8.92 -4.25 -6.72
N ASN A 94 -8.46 -3.01 -6.51
CA ASN A 94 -9.17 -1.81 -6.97
C ASN A 94 -8.80 -1.38 -8.40
N CYS A 95 -7.59 -1.67 -8.87
CA CYS A 95 -7.12 -1.19 -10.18
C CYS A 95 -6.34 -2.24 -11.01
N GLY A 96 -6.16 -3.45 -10.49
CA GLY A 96 -5.51 -4.57 -11.18
C GLY A 96 -3.98 -4.46 -11.34
N LYS A 97 -3.36 -3.33 -10.98
CA LYS A 97 -1.91 -3.14 -11.13
C LYS A 97 -1.11 -4.02 -10.16
N THR A 98 0.04 -4.48 -10.64
CA THR A 98 1.00 -5.28 -9.87
C THR A 98 1.74 -4.43 -8.85
N LEU A 99 1.84 -4.94 -7.62
CA LEU A 99 2.53 -4.32 -6.50
C LEU A 99 3.46 -5.33 -5.84
N CYS A 100 4.58 -4.87 -5.29
CA CYS A 100 5.47 -5.69 -4.49
C CYS A 100 4.97 -5.82 -3.05
N ILE A 101 5.06 -7.02 -2.49
CA ILE A 101 4.85 -7.25 -1.04
C ILE A 101 6.13 -6.79 -0.29
N PRO A 102 6.05 -6.15 0.89
CA PRO A 102 7.22 -5.75 1.67
C PRO A 102 8.07 -6.95 2.08
N ILE A 103 9.40 -6.78 2.18
CA ILE A 103 10.35 -7.86 2.55
C ILE A 103 10.03 -8.41 3.96
N SER A 104 9.57 -7.57 4.88
CA SER A 104 9.14 -7.98 6.23
C SER A 104 8.03 -9.03 6.24
N ASN A 105 7.30 -9.18 5.13
CA ASN A 105 6.24 -10.18 4.97
C ASN A 105 6.69 -11.36 4.08
N ARG A 106 7.97 -11.41 3.69
CA ARG A 106 8.59 -12.46 2.85
C ARG A 106 9.48 -13.42 3.66
N THR A 107 9.89 -13.04 4.87
CA THR A 107 10.70 -13.89 5.77
C THR A 107 9.80 -14.77 6.63
N PHE A 108 9.84 -16.08 6.36
CA PHE A 108 9.72 -17.10 7.40
C PHE A 108 11.07 -17.16 8.16
N CYS A 109 11.00 -17.36 9.48
CA CYS A 109 12.14 -17.81 10.29
C CYS A 109 12.61 -19.19 9.82
#